data_AF-A0A6P6TB89-F1
#
_entry.id   AF-A0A6P6TB89-F1
#
_cell.length_a   1.000
_cell.length_b   1.000
_cell.length_c   1.000
_cell.angle_alpha   90.00
_cell.angle_beta   90.00
_cell.angle_gamma   90.00
#
_symmetry.space_group_name_H-M   'P 1'
#
loop_
_entity.id
_entity.type
_entity.pdbx_description
1 polymer ?
#
loop_
_entity_poly.entity_id
_entity_poly.type
_entity_poly.pdbx_seq_one_letter_code
_entity_poly.pdbx_strand_id
1 'polypeptide(L)'
;MVYLRINEPQERDAELMRDSLFGGNKVNLNVVIESLCTRSSSQLSSIKQAYCNRYGSNIEQDVSQKISGNFKEILLAVLKSSNKSASRVDISMAMCDAKTLYEAVESGSSVDWKTIMSTFSSRNTEQIKAILLSYKELYGHEFSKFLKSNKCGNFGKDLRFVVRGIQSPAKFFSRQIRGAMQRGDTKEVMARIVVTRLDDDIKEINNVFAAKTGWSLGNLVKREFKDSGSQRNSNVLMAEFLLALLKYS
;
A
#
# COMPACT_ATOMS: atom_id res chain seq x y z
N MET A 1 2.27 18.01 9.86
CA MET A 1 2.33 17.79 8.40
C MET A 1 3.61 18.30 7.75
N VAL A 2 4.05 19.54 7.99
CA VAL A 2 5.41 20.00 7.61
C VAL A 2 6.50 19.09 8.23
N TYR A 3 6.28 18.63 9.47
CA TYR A 3 7.15 17.67 10.16
C TYR A 3 7.35 16.33 9.42
N LEU A 4 6.36 15.87 8.62
CA LEU A 4 6.51 14.60 7.91
C LEU A 4 7.70 14.64 6.95
N ARG A 5 8.00 15.78 6.29
CA ARG A 5 9.16 15.89 5.39
C ARG A 5 10.50 16.00 6.13
N ILE A 6 10.51 16.43 7.38
CA ILE A 6 11.74 16.64 8.16
C ILE A 6 12.34 15.29 8.58
N ASN A 7 11.49 14.29 8.80
CA ASN A 7 11.94 12.95 9.14
C ASN A 7 12.38 12.18 7.90
N GLU A 8 13.41 11.36 8.09
CA GLU A 8 13.84 10.35 7.12
C GLU A 8 12.65 9.45 6.71
N PRO A 9 12.59 8.97 5.45
CA PRO A 9 11.45 8.21 4.94
C PRO A 9 11.04 7.03 5.83
N GLN A 10 12.01 6.27 6.35
CA GLN A 10 11.74 5.13 7.23
C GLN A 10 11.15 5.53 8.59
N GLU A 11 11.55 6.67 9.15
CA GLU A 11 11.03 7.16 10.44
C GLU A 11 9.62 7.70 10.29
N ARG A 12 9.36 8.39 9.18
CA ARG A 12 8.02 8.85 8.79
C ARG A 12 7.07 7.67 8.63
N ASP A 13 7.49 6.63 7.91
CA ASP A 13 6.66 5.44 7.70
C ASP A 13 6.46 4.64 8.98
N ALA A 14 7.46 4.60 9.88
CA ALA A 14 7.31 4.01 11.20
C ALA A 14 6.26 4.77 12.05
N GLU A 15 6.25 6.09 12.00
CA GLU A 15 5.26 6.93 12.67
C GLU A 15 3.86 6.74 12.10
N LEU A 16 3.72 6.78 10.77
CA LEU A 16 2.45 6.50 10.09
C LEU A 16 1.93 5.10 10.43
N MET A 17 2.82 4.11 10.52
CA MET A 17 2.46 2.75 10.93
C MET A 17 1.94 2.72 12.36
N ARG A 18 2.64 3.37 13.31
CA ARG A 18 2.24 3.41 14.72
C ARG A 18 0.90 4.11 14.89
N ASP A 19 0.73 5.27 14.28
CA ASP A 19 -0.51 6.04 14.33
C ASP A 19 -1.67 5.28 13.68
N SER A 20 -1.42 4.56 12.58
CA SER A 20 -2.45 3.75 11.93
C SER A 20 -2.95 2.58 12.81
N LEU A 21 -2.12 2.09 13.73
CA LEU A 21 -2.43 0.98 14.62
C LEU A 21 -2.98 1.44 15.99
N PHE A 22 -2.52 2.58 16.50
CA PHE A 22 -2.78 3.03 17.88
C PHE A 22 -3.35 4.46 17.99
N GLY A 23 -3.25 5.29 16.95
CA GLY A 23 -3.54 6.74 17.02
C GLY A 23 -5.03 7.11 17.04
N GLY A 24 -5.94 6.14 16.87
CA GLY A 24 -7.38 6.39 16.90
C GLY A 24 -8.19 5.21 17.42
N ASN A 25 -9.51 5.38 17.47
CA ASN A 25 -10.44 4.37 18.00
C ASN A 25 -10.51 3.08 17.14
N LYS A 26 -10.05 3.13 15.90
CA LYS A 26 -10.05 2.01 14.95
C LYS A 26 -8.75 2.01 14.15
N VAL A 27 -8.27 0.81 13.80
CA VAL A 27 -7.10 0.63 12.93
C VAL A 27 -7.38 1.21 11.55
N ASN A 28 -6.47 2.04 11.04
CA ASN A 28 -6.50 2.55 9.68
C ASN A 28 -5.81 1.57 8.72
N LEU A 29 -6.53 0.52 8.32
CA LEU A 29 -6.02 -0.53 7.42
C LEU A 29 -5.48 0.02 6.08
N ASN A 30 -6.01 1.13 5.58
CA ASN A 30 -5.51 1.73 4.34
C ASN A 30 -4.07 2.19 4.49
N VAL A 31 -3.74 2.83 5.63
CA VAL A 31 -2.38 3.32 5.93
C VAL A 31 -1.44 2.16 6.25
N VAL A 32 -1.92 1.14 6.98
CA VAL A 32 -1.14 -0.09 7.20
C VAL A 32 -0.76 -0.74 5.87
N ILE A 33 -1.71 -0.94 4.97
CA ILE A 33 -1.47 -1.57 3.67
C ILE A 33 -0.64 -0.67 2.77
N GLU A 34 -0.85 0.64 2.80
CA GLU A 34 0.03 1.62 2.17
C GLU A 34 1.48 1.38 2.59
N SER A 35 1.78 1.46 3.89
CA SER A 35 3.14 1.32 4.42
C SER A 35 3.78 -0.03 4.12
N LEU A 36 3.01 -1.13 4.23
CA LEU A 36 3.56 -2.48 4.09
C LEU A 36 3.61 -3.00 2.64
N CYS A 37 2.67 -2.59 1.79
CA CYS A 37 2.46 -3.25 0.49
C CYS A 37 2.88 -2.41 -0.71
N THR A 38 3.28 -1.14 -0.50
CA THR A 38 3.71 -0.25 -1.59
C THR A 38 5.20 0.11 -1.53
N ARG A 39 5.89 -0.29 -0.45
CA ARG A 39 7.33 -0.10 -0.24
C ARG A 39 8.10 -1.30 -0.83
N SER A 40 9.31 -1.04 -1.30
CA SER A 40 10.27 -2.09 -1.65
C SER A 40 10.69 -2.90 -0.42
N SER A 41 11.26 -4.09 -0.63
CA SER A 41 11.71 -4.94 0.48
C SER A 41 12.81 -4.29 1.32
N SER A 42 13.67 -3.46 0.71
CA SER A 42 14.71 -2.69 1.40
C SER A 42 14.11 -1.56 2.23
N GLN A 43 13.20 -0.75 1.66
CA GLN A 43 12.47 0.28 2.39
C GLN A 43 11.73 -0.33 3.60
N LEU A 44 11.03 -1.45 3.40
CA LEU A 44 10.29 -2.12 4.47
C LEU A 44 11.22 -2.63 5.60
N SER A 45 12.42 -3.09 5.26
CA SER A 45 13.43 -3.47 6.26
C SER A 45 13.92 -2.26 7.07
N SER A 46 14.18 -1.13 6.42
CA SER A 46 14.54 0.13 7.11
C SER A 46 13.40 0.64 8.00
N ILE A 47 12.15 0.53 7.56
CA ILE A 47 10.96 0.91 8.35
C ILE A 47 10.85 0.05 9.60
N LYS A 48 11.03 -1.27 9.49
CA LYS A 48 11.03 -2.17 10.65
C LYS A 48 12.09 -1.79 11.68
N GLN A 49 13.31 -1.49 11.22
CA GLN A 49 14.39 -1.06 12.09
C GLN A 49 14.07 0.26 12.79
N ALA A 50 13.61 1.26 12.04
CA ALA A 50 13.21 2.56 12.59
C ALA A 50 12.06 2.43 13.61
N TYR A 51 11.07 1.59 13.31
CA TYR A 51 9.94 1.32 14.19
C TYR A 51 10.38 0.67 15.51
N CYS A 52 11.25 -0.36 15.43
CA CYS A 52 11.79 -1.03 16.60
C CYS A 52 12.60 -0.06 17.47
N ASN A 53 13.49 0.72 16.86
CA ASN A 53 14.31 1.70 17.56
C ASN A 53 13.47 2.78 18.27
N ARG A 54 12.40 3.26 17.62
CA ARG A 54 11.58 4.36 18.13
C ARG A 54 10.57 3.94 19.19
N TYR A 55 9.97 2.75 19.06
CA TYR A 55 8.84 2.33 19.89
C TYR A 55 9.13 1.14 20.80
N GLY A 56 10.30 0.50 20.68
CA GLY A 56 10.64 -0.69 21.46
C GLY A 56 9.72 -1.90 21.21
N SER A 57 9.01 -1.92 20.07
CA SER A 57 8.13 -3.00 19.63
C SER A 57 8.38 -3.30 18.15
N ASN A 58 8.08 -4.52 17.71
CA ASN A 58 8.17 -4.89 16.30
C ASN A 58 6.81 -4.70 15.61
N ILE A 59 6.84 -4.32 14.32
CA ILE A 59 5.62 -4.13 13.52
C ILE A 59 4.77 -5.41 13.51
N GLU A 60 5.39 -6.58 13.42
CA GLU A 60 4.73 -7.88 13.46
C GLU A 60 3.94 -8.09 14.76
N GLN A 61 4.51 -7.71 15.91
CA GLN A 61 3.87 -7.87 17.21
C GLN A 61 2.64 -6.96 17.31
N ASP A 62 2.79 -5.70 16.92
CA ASP A 62 1.70 -4.73 17.00
C ASP A 62 0.58 -5.04 15.99
N VAL A 63 0.91 -5.48 14.77
CA VAL A 63 -0.06 -5.99 13.79
C VAL A 63 -0.80 -7.20 14.35
N SER A 64 -0.09 -8.13 14.97
CA SER A 64 -0.67 -9.33 15.58
C SER A 64 -1.63 -9.00 16.73
N GLN A 65 -1.36 -7.91 17.47
CA GLN A 65 -2.19 -7.44 18.58
C GLN A 65 -3.41 -6.65 18.12
N LYS A 66 -3.27 -5.81 17.09
CA LYS A 66 -4.29 -4.82 16.69
C LYS A 66 -5.19 -5.25 15.53
N ILE A 67 -4.71 -6.15 14.67
CA ILE A 67 -5.45 -6.60 13.50
C ILE A 67 -5.89 -8.04 13.74
N SER A 68 -7.13 -8.37 13.35
CA SER A 68 -7.70 -9.72 13.47
C SER A 68 -8.15 -10.26 12.11
N GLY A 69 -8.46 -11.55 12.08
CA GLY A 69 -8.95 -12.22 10.87
C GLY A 69 -7.91 -12.30 9.75
N ASN A 70 -8.38 -12.41 8.51
CA ASN A 70 -7.50 -12.69 7.35
C ASN A 70 -6.46 -11.59 7.14
N PHE A 71 -6.81 -10.32 7.39
CA PHE A 71 -5.87 -9.22 7.24
C PHE A 71 -4.62 -9.40 8.11
N LYS A 72 -4.76 -9.91 9.34
CA LYS A 72 -3.62 -10.21 10.21
C LYS A 72 -2.68 -11.20 9.52
N GLU A 73 -3.20 -12.35 9.12
CA GLU A 73 -2.40 -13.42 8.52
C GLU A 73 -1.72 -12.97 7.22
N ILE A 74 -2.44 -12.24 6.36
CA ILE A 74 -1.90 -11.74 5.09
C ILE A 74 -0.79 -10.70 5.33
N LEU A 75 -0.99 -9.76 6.26
CA LEU A 75 0.00 -8.72 6.55
C LEU A 75 1.25 -9.29 7.23
N LEU A 76 1.09 -10.27 8.13
CA LEU A 76 2.21 -10.98 8.73
C LEU A 76 3.01 -11.78 7.69
N ALA A 77 2.34 -12.35 6.68
CA ALA A 77 3.03 -12.99 5.55
C ALA A 77 3.89 -11.98 4.78
N VAL A 78 3.35 -10.80 4.44
CA VAL A 78 4.10 -9.73 3.76
C VAL A 78 5.28 -9.24 4.60
N LEU A 79 5.08 -9.03 5.91
CA LEU A 79 6.16 -8.65 6.82
C LEU A 79 7.26 -9.72 6.87
N LYS A 80 6.89 -11.00 7.00
CA LYS A 80 7.87 -12.10 7.00
C LYS A 80 8.69 -12.14 5.72
N SER A 81 8.07 -11.82 4.58
CA SER A 81 8.71 -11.88 3.28
C SER A 81 9.73 -10.75 3.05
N SER A 82 9.59 -9.62 3.74
CA SER A 82 10.54 -8.51 3.67
C SER A 82 11.94 -8.85 4.19
N ASN A 83 12.07 -9.88 5.04
CA ASN A 83 13.36 -10.32 5.58
C ASN A 83 14.17 -11.14 4.56
N LYS A 84 13.61 -11.42 3.38
CA LYS A 84 14.30 -12.11 2.29
C LYS A 84 15.18 -11.10 1.56
N SER A 85 16.45 -11.45 1.35
CA SER A 85 17.40 -10.60 0.64
C SER A 85 16.85 -10.13 -0.69
N ALA A 86 17.13 -8.87 -1.05
CA ALA A 86 16.85 -8.34 -2.38
C ALA A 86 17.80 -9.01 -3.40
N SER A 87 17.51 -10.26 -3.76
CA SER A 87 18.14 -10.92 -4.89
C SER A 87 17.51 -10.42 -6.18
N ARG A 88 18.21 -10.60 -7.31
CA ARG A 88 17.62 -10.41 -8.63
C ARG A 88 16.33 -11.24 -8.72
N VAL A 89 15.30 -10.65 -9.31
CA VAL A 89 14.02 -11.32 -9.56
C VAL A 89 14.27 -12.55 -10.44
N ASP A 90 13.80 -13.71 -10.01
CA ASP A 90 13.88 -14.96 -10.75
C ASP A 90 12.56 -15.17 -11.50
N ILE A 91 12.60 -14.93 -12.82
CA ILE A 91 11.42 -15.04 -13.68
C ILE A 91 10.94 -16.48 -13.82
N SER A 92 11.86 -17.46 -13.85
CA SER A 92 11.47 -18.88 -13.94
C SER A 92 10.72 -19.31 -12.68
N MET A 93 11.25 -18.92 -11.51
CA MET A 93 10.57 -19.14 -10.23
C MET A 93 9.22 -18.40 -10.18
N ALA A 94 9.15 -17.17 -10.71
CA ALA A 94 7.92 -16.40 -10.76
C ALA A 94 6.82 -17.11 -11.59
N MET A 95 7.19 -17.70 -12.72
CA MET A 95 6.27 -18.49 -13.54
C MET A 95 5.82 -19.79 -12.85
N CYS A 96 6.72 -20.48 -12.15
CA CYS A 96 6.37 -21.65 -11.36
C CYS A 96 5.42 -21.31 -10.21
N ASP A 97 5.73 -20.28 -9.43
CA ASP A 97 4.87 -19.82 -8.34
C ASP A 97 3.52 -19.29 -8.87
N ALA A 98 3.48 -18.68 -10.07
CA ALA A 98 2.23 -18.27 -10.71
C ALA A 98 1.34 -19.47 -11.04
N LYS A 99 1.91 -20.60 -11.48
CA LYS A 99 1.18 -21.86 -11.66
C LYS A 99 0.68 -22.42 -10.33
N THR A 100 1.52 -22.39 -9.30
CA THR A 100 1.13 -22.76 -7.92
C THR A 100 -0.06 -21.92 -7.43
N LEU A 101 -0.06 -20.61 -7.69
CA LEU A 101 -1.21 -19.75 -7.35
C LEU A 101 -2.47 -20.13 -8.14
N TYR A 102 -2.35 -20.49 -9.41
CA TYR A 102 -3.47 -20.92 -10.24
C TYR A 102 -4.06 -22.24 -9.76
N GLU A 103 -3.21 -23.23 -9.50
CA GLU A 103 -3.62 -24.52 -8.96
C GLU A 103 -4.31 -24.36 -7.61
N ALA A 104 -3.74 -23.55 -6.70
CA ALA A 104 -4.33 -23.28 -5.38
C ALA A 104 -5.73 -22.67 -5.44
N VAL A 105 -6.08 -21.99 -6.54
CA VAL A 105 -7.39 -21.36 -6.68
C VAL A 105 -8.39 -22.14 -7.54
N GLU A 106 -7.91 -22.94 -8.49
CA GLU A 106 -8.76 -23.75 -9.38
C GLU A 106 -8.96 -25.18 -8.87
N SER A 107 -8.05 -25.73 -8.09
CA SER A 107 -8.15 -27.10 -7.60
C SER A 107 -9.27 -27.24 -6.57
N GLY A 108 -10.21 -28.17 -6.81
CA GLY A 108 -11.22 -28.57 -5.82
C GLY A 108 -12.39 -27.60 -5.61
N SER A 109 -13.17 -27.87 -4.57
CA SER A 109 -14.36 -27.08 -4.20
C SER A 109 -14.04 -25.84 -3.34
N SER A 110 -12.85 -25.78 -2.75
CA SER A 110 -12.38 -24.71 -1.88
C SER A 110 -10.99 -24.22 -2.30
N VAL A 111 -10.68 -22.96 -1.99
CA VAL A 111 -9.38 -22.34 -2.30
C VAL A 111 -8.34 -22.76 -1.26
N ASP A 112 -7.15 -23.16 -1.72
CA ASP A 112 -6.01 -23.47 -0.86
C ASP A 112 -5.28 -22.18 -0.41
N TRP A 113 -5.83 -21.57 0.64
CA TRP A 113 -5.27 -20.37 1.25
C TRP A 113 -3.88 -20.58 1.85
N LYS A 114 -3.56 -21.80 2.29
CA LYS A 114 -2.26 -22.08 2.92
C LYS A 114 -1.15 -21.99 1.88
N THR A 115 -1.36 -22.55 0.70
CA THR A 115 -0.41 -22.46 -0.41
C THR A 115 -0.22 -21.02 -0.89
N ILE A 116 -1.32 -20.25 -0.99
CA ILE A 116 -1.24 -18.83 -1.33
C ILE A 116 -0.43 -18.06 -0.27
N MET A 117 -0.69 -18.27 1.02
CA MET A 117 0.05 -17.59 2.10
C MET A 117 1.51 -18.02 2.20
N SER A 118 1.81 -19.30 1.98
CA SER A 118 3.17 -19.80 1.90
C SER A 118 3.96 -19.09 0.80
N THR A 119 3.36 -18.95 -0.39
CA THR A 119 3.95 -18.25 -1.53
C THR A 119 4.24 -16.78 -1.18
N PHE A 120 3.25 -16.04 -0.65
CA PHE A 120 3.44 -14.63 -0.29
C PHE A 120 4.44 -14.44 0.86
N SER A 121 4.52 -15.37 1.81
CA SER A 121 5.45 -15.25 2.95
C SER A 121 6.90 -15.62 2.63
N SER A 122 7.13 -16.35 1.53
CA SER A 122 8.44 -16.87 1.16
C SER A 122 9.15 -16.04 0.08
N ARG A 123 8.45 -15.07 -0.52
CA ARG A 123 8.94 -14.26 -1.65
C ARG A 123 8.93 -12.77 -1.30
N ASN A 124 10.03 -12.08 -1.57
CA ASN A 124 10.12 -10.64 -1.34
C ASN A 124 9.15 -9.86 -2.27
N THR A 125 8.94 -8.56 -2.00
CA THR A 125 7.92 -7.76 -2.70
C THR A 125 8.16 -7.72 -4.21
N GLU A 126 9.41 -7.61 -4.64
CA GLU A 126 9.80 -7.57 -6.06
C GLU A 126 9.48 -8.89 -6.76
N GLN A 127 9.76 -10.03 -6.11
CA GLN A 127 9.44 -11.35 -6.63
C GLN A 127 7.92 -11.59 -6.65
N ILE A 128 7.16 -11.15 -5.64
CA ILE A 128 5.69 -11.23 -5.67
C ILE A 128 5.12 -10.42 -6.85
N LYS A 129 5.66 -9.24 -7.13
CA LYS A 129 5.26 -8.46 -8.32
C LYS A 129 5.48 -9.26 -9.60
N ALA A 130 6.64 -9.91 -9.73
CA ALA A 130 6.94 -10.76 -10.89
C ALA A 130 5.97 -11.95 -11.00
N ILE A 131 5.67 -12.63 -9.88
CA ILE A 131 4.68 -13.73 -9.84
C ILE A 131 3.32 -13.27 -10.37
N LEU A 132 2.84 -12.10 -9.90
CA LEU A 132 1.55 -11.55 -10.30
C LEU A 132 1.52 -11.09 -11.76
N LEU A 133 2.67 -10.67 -12.32
CA LEU A 133 2.83 -10.36 -13.75
C LEU A 133 2.82 -11.65 -14.58
N SER A 134 3.62 -12.65 -14.21
CA SER A 134 3.66 -13.95 -14.89
C SER A 134 2.30 -14.65 -14.84
N TYR A 135 1.55 -14.54 -13.74
CA TYR A 135 0.17 -15.05 -13.68
C TYR A 135 -0.71 -14.41 -14.77
N LYS A 136 -0.62 -13.08 -14.94
CA LYS A 136 -1.41 -12.38 -15.94
C LYS A 136 -1.01 -12.79 -17.36
N GLU A 137 0.28 -13.00 -17.62
CA GLU A 137 0.79 -13.45 -18.91
C GLU A 137 0.33 -14.87 -19.24
N LEU A 138 0.42 -15.79 -18.27
CA LEU A 138 0.05 -17.19 -18.45
C LEU A 138 -1.47 -17.40 -18.62
N TYR A 139 -2.28 -16.65 -17.88
CA TYR A 139 -3.73 -16.90 -17.79
C TYR A 139 -4.60 -15.80 -18.41
N GLY A 140 -3.99 -14.76 -18.98
CA GLY A 140 -4.68 -13.66 -19.67
C GLY A 140 -5.44 -12.69 -18.76
N HIS A 141 -5.37 -12.86 -17.44
CA HIS A 141 -6.08 -12.01 -16.48
C HIS A 141 -5.31 -11.86 -15.17
N GLU A 142 -5.44 -10.70 -14.50
CA GLU A 142 -4.79 -10.47 -13.20
C GLU A 142 -5.29 -11.48 -12.15
N PHE A 143 -4.41 -12.01 -11.29
CA PHE A 143 -4.79 -12.80 -10.11
C PHE A 143 -5.83 -12.08 -9.25
N SER A 144 -5.70 -10.74 -9.16
CA SER A 144 -6.69 -9.90 -8.49
C SER A 144 -8.10 -10.04 -9.07
N LYS A 145 -8.31 -10.48 -10.31
CA LYS A 145 -9.67 -10.76 -10.84
C LYS A 145 -10.21 -12.07 -10.29
N PHE A 146 -9.40 -13.11 -10.11
CA PHE A 146 -9.85 -14.38 -9.56
C PHE A 146 -10.39 -14.24 -8.13
N LEU A 147 -9.72 -13.45 -7.28
CA LEU A 147 -10.06 -13.23 -5.87
C LEU A 147 -11.47 -12.63 -5.60
N LYS A 148 -12.32 -12.50 -6.63
CA LYS A 148 -13.65 -11.85 -6.66
C LYS A 148 -14.72 -12.93 -6.72
N SER A 149 -14.32 -14.12 -7.15
CA SER A 149 -15.12 -15.31 -7.16
C SER A 149 -15.71 -15.56 -5.77
N ASN A 150 -16.96 -16.02 -5.74
CA ASN A 150 -17.62 -16.39 -4.49
C ASN A 150 -16.84 -17.49 -3.74
N LYS A 151 -16.09 -18.34 -4.46
CA LYS A 151 -15.17 -19.35 -3.88
C LYS A 151 -14.17 -18.74 -2.90
N CYS A 152 -13.80 -17.47 -3.09
CA CYS A 152 -12.78 -16.81 -2.30
C CYS A 152 -13.30 -16.18 -0.99
N GLY A 153 -14.61 -16.01 -0.83
CA GLY A 153 -15.21 -15.43 0.36
C GLY A 153 -14.59 -14.09 0.80
N ASN A 154 -14.51 -13.87 2.10
CA ASN A 154 -13.91 -12.66 2.67
C ASN A 154 -12.38 -12.65 2.57
N PHE A 155 -11.73 -13.82 2.65
CA PHE A 155 -10.28 -13.92 2.51
C PHE A 155 -9.81 -13.36 1.17
N GLY A 156 -10.49 -13.69 0.06
CA GLY A 156 -10.15 -13.12 -1.24
C GLY A 156 -10.38 -11.61 -1.34
N LYS A 157 -11.40 -11.07 -0.65
CA LYS A 157 -11.61 -9.61 -0.60
C LYS A 157 -10.44 -8.92 0.09
N ASP A 158 -9.98 -9.48 1.21
CA ASP A 158 -8.89 -8.94 2.02
C ASP A 158 -7.55 -9.06 1.28
N LEU A 159 -7.24 -10.26 0.74
CA LEU A 159 -6.03 -10.51 -0.04
C LEU A 159 -5.96 -9.63 -1.29
N ARG A 160 -7.09 -9.46 -2.00
CA ARG A 160 -7.17 -8.55 -3.16
C ARG A 160 -6.74 -7.14 -2.80
N PHE A 161 -7.06 -6.68 -1.59
CA PHE A 161 -6.72 -5.33 -1.18
C PHE A 161 -5.21 -5.17 -1.02
N VAL A 162 -4.54 -6.15 -0.41
CA VAL A 162 -3.07 -6.25 -0.30
C VAL A 162 -2.41 -6.41 -1.68
N VAL A 163 -2.88 -7.36 -2.50
CA VAL A 163 -2.37 -7.62 -3.86
C VAL A 163 -2.43 -6.36 -4.73
N ARG A 164 -3.47 -5.54 -4.59
CA ARG A 164 -3.56 -4.26 -5.34
C ARG A 164 -2.51 -3.25 -4.89
N GLY A 165 -2.18 -3.20 -3.60
CA GLY A 165 -1.09 -2.38 -3.08
C GLY A 165 0.23 -2.77 -3.74
N ILE A 166 0.50 -4.07 -3.83
CA ILE A 166 1.75 -4.61 -4.43
C ILE A 166 1.77 -4.43 -5.96
N GLN A 167 0.71 -4.86 -6.65
CA GLN A 167 0.68 -4.95 -8.12
C GLN A 167 0.42 -3.62 -8.82
N SER A 168 -0.29 -2.69 -8.17
CA SER A 168 -0.65 -1.42 -8.78
C SER A 168 -0.76 -0.29 -7.73
N PRO A 169 0.37 0.12 -7.11
CA PRO A 169 0.41 1.21 -6.15
C PRO A 169 -0.33 2.46 -6.63
N ALA A 170 -0.10 2.90 -7.88
CA ALA A 170 -0.76 4.08 -8.44
C ALA A 170 -2.30 3.97 -8.44
N LYS A 171 -2.85 2.81 -8.81
CA LYS A 171 -4.30 2.56 -8.75
C LYS A 171 -4.82 2.49 -7.32
N PHE A 172 -4.02 1.99 -6.39
CA PHE A 172 -4.33 1.92 -4.97
C PHE A 172 -4.42 3.32 -4.35
N PHE A 173 -3.39 4.15 -4.52
CA PHE A 173 -3.39 5.55 -4.05
C PHE A 173 -4.47 6.40 -4.71
N SER A 174 -4.65 6.28 -6.03
CA SER A 174 -5.77 6.94 -6.73
C SER A 174 -7.13 6.58 -6.12
N ARG A 175 -7.35 5.32 -5.71
CA ARG A 175 -8.58 4.92 -5.01
C ARG A 175 -8.66 5.53 -3.61
N GLN A 176 -7.56 5.58 -2.86
CA GLN A 176 -7.54 6.20 -1.53
C GLN A 176 -7.94 7.69 -1.59
N ILE A 177 -7.34 8.46 -2.51
CA ILE A 177 -7.65 9.88 -2.70
C ILE A 177 -9.13 10.07 -3.07
N ARG A 178 -9.64 9.29 -4.04
CA ARG A 178 -11.05 9.34 -4.43
C ARG A 178 -12.01 8.99 -3.29
N GLY A 179 -11.66 7.98 -2.49
CA GLY A 179 -12.44 7.64 -1.30
C GLY A 179 -12.40 8.76 -0.27
N ALA A 180 -11.27 9.45 -0.14
CA ALA A 180 -11.12 10.54 0.80
C ALA A 180 -11.98 11.77 0.43
N MET A 181 -12.08 12.05 -0.87
CA MET A 181 -13.00 13.06 -1.40
C MET A 181 -14.46 12.81 -1.03
N GLN A 182 -14.86 11.55 -0.81
CA GLN A 182 -16.22 11.20 -0.40
C GLN A 182 -16.43 11.27 1.11
N ARG A 183 -15.38 11.03 1.90
CA ARG A 183 -15.44 11.03 3.38
C ARG A 183 -15.13 12.40 4.00
N GLY A 184 -14.59 13.33 3.23
CA GLY A 184 -14.22 14.68 3.71
C GLY A 184 -12.84 14.76 4.37
N ASP A 185 -12.00 13.72 4.26
CA ASP A 185 -10.63 13.64 4.79
C ASP A 185 -9.56 13.87 3.69
N THR A 186 -9.93 14.50 2.57
CA THR A 186 -9.05 14.65 1.39
C THR A 186 -7.71 15.31 1.70
N LYS A 187 -7.69 16.38 2.51
CA LYS A 187 -6.46 17.15 2.79
C LYS A 187 -5.38 16.28 3.43
N GLU A 188 -5.76 15.49 4.42
CA GLU A 188 -4.86 14.62 5.17
C GLU A 188 -4.30 13.50 4.28
N VAL A 189 -5.19 12.79 3.60
CA VAL A 189 -4.83 11.67 2.72
C VAL A 189 -3.96 12.14 1.55
N MET A 190 -4.32 13.27 0.95
CA MET A 190 -3.57 13.84 -0.17
C MET A 190 -2.15 14.23 0.25
N ALA A 191 -1.99 14.97 1.33
CA ALA A 191 -0.66 15.41 1.72
C ALA A 191 0.22 14.24 2.16
N ARG A 192 -0.33 13.24 2.87
CA ARG A 192 0.39 12.00 3.17
C ARG A 192 0.91 11.38 1.89
N ILE A 193 0.04 11.12 0.91
CA ILE A 193 0.41 10.46 -0.34
C ILE A 193 1.42 11.28 -1.14
N VAL A 194 1.23 12.59 -1.27
CA VAL A 194 2.18 13.46 -2.00
C VAL A 194 3.56 13.42 -1.34
N VAL A 195 3.63 13.45 0.00
CA VAL A 195 4.90 13.43 0.74
C VAL A 195 5.55 12.04 0.72
N THR A 196 4.80 10.96 0.90
CA THR A 196 5.35 9.59 0.98
C THR A 196 5.70 9.00 -0.37
N ARG A 197 5.12 9.51 -1.47
CA ARG A 197 5.29 8.95 -2.83
C ARG A 197 6.07 9.85 -3.77
N LEU A 198 6.54 11.00 -3.29
CA LEU A 198 7.20 12.04 -4.09
C LEU A 198 8.33 11.47 -4.96
N ASP A 199 9.24 10.73 -4.32
CA ASP A 199 10.46 10.23 -4.94
C ASP A 199 10.27 8.84 -5.60
N ASP A 200 9.06 8.28 -5.54
CA ASP A 200 8.74 6.94 -6.04
C ASP A 200 7.84 7.00 -7.29
N ASP A 201 6.53 7.24 -7.12
CA ASP A 201 5.52 7.00 -8.16
C ASP A 201 4.42 8.08 -8.22
N ILE A 202 4.66 9.26 -7.65
CA ILE A 202 3.64 10.33 -7.60
C ILE A 202 3.17 10.80 -8.99
N LYS A 203 4.05 10.78 -10.01
CA LYS A 203 3.67 11.07 -11.41
C LYS A 203 2.66 10.07 -11.94
N GLU A 204 2.89 8.78 -11.71
CA GLU A 204 1.98 7.71 -12.13
C GLU A 204 0.66 7.77 -11.35
N ILE A 205 0.72 8.03 -10.03
CA ILE A 205 -0.47 8.27 -9.20
C ILE A 205 -1.30 9.41 -9.80
N ASN A 206 -0.67 10.53 -10.14
CA ASN A 206 -1.34 11.68 -10.74
C ASN A 206 -2.00 11.33 -12.08
N ASN A 207 -1.30 10.60 -12.96
CA ASN A 207 -1.84 10.18 -14.25
C ASN A 207 -3.05 9.25 -14.09
N VAL A 208 -2.95 8.23 -13.23
CA VAL A 208 -4.04 7.29 -12.96
C VAL A 208 -5.24 7.98 -12.30
N PHE A 209 -4.98 8.94 -11.42
CA PHE A 209 -6.03 9.74 -10.78
C PHE A 209 -6.73 10.67 -11.78
N ALA A 210 -5.97 11.37 -12.62
CA ALA A 210 -6.50 12.24 -13.66
C ALA A 210 -7.34 11.47 -14.68
N ALA A 211 -6.86 10.33 -15.17
CA ALA A 211 -7.62 9.48 -16.10
C ALA A 211 -8.97 9.01 -15.53
N LYS A 212 -9.09 8.86 -14.20
CA LYS A 212 -10.31 8.38 -13.54
C LYS A 212 -11.29 9.46 -13.10
N THR A 213 -10.81 10.69 -12.94
CA THR A 213 -11.61 11.77 -12.32
C THR A 213 -11.73 12.99 -13.20
N GLY A 214 -10.82 13.19 -14.16
CA GLY A 214 -10.65 14.43 -14.90
C GLY A 214 -9.84 15.50 -14.16
N TRP A 215 -9.39 15.24 -12.92
CA TRP A 215 -8.65 16.19 -12.10
C TRP A 215 -7.20 15.75 -11.91
N SER A 216 -6.24 16.66 -12.05
CA SER A 216 -4.87 16.43 -11.57
C SER A 216 -4.82 16.56 -10.04
N LEU A 217 -3.80 15.96 -9.42
CA LEU A 217 -3.52 16.17 -8.00
C LEU A 217 -3.32 17.65 -7.68
N GLY A 218 -2.64 18.40 -8.55
CA GLY A 218 -2.45 19.84 -8.36
C GLY A 218 -3.77 20.63 -8.38
N ASN A 219 -4.69 20.31 -9.29
CA ASN A 219 -6.02 20.93 -9.32
C ASN A 219 -6.83 20.59 -8.07
N LEU A 220 -6.70 19.35 -7.59
CA LEU A 220 -7.35 18.92 -6.36
C LEU A 220 -6.74 19.61 -5.12
N VAL A 221 -5.41 19.77 -5.01
CA VAL A 221 -4.76 20.59 -3.95
C VAL A 221 -5.35 22.00 -3.95
N LYS A 222 -5.40 22.66 -5.12
CA LYS A 222 -5.96 24.01 -5.24
C LYS A 222 -7.42 24.08 -4.79
N ARG A 223 -8.20 23.01 -4.96
CA ARG A 223 -9.61 22.95 -4.57
C ARG A 223 -9.79 22.73 -3.07
N GLU A 224 -9.11 21.73 -2.51
CA GLU A 224 -9.30 21.33 -1.10
C GLU A 224 -8.70 22.35 -0.13
N PHE A 225 -7.67 23.07 -0.56
CA PHE A 225 -7.01 24.09 0.25
C PHE A 225 -7.45 25.51 -0.14
N LYS A 226 -8.61 25.67 -0.80
CA LYS A 226 -9.21 27.00 -1.03
C LYS A 226 -9.51 27.71 0.29
N ASP A 227 -9.41 29.03 0.23
CA ASP A 227 -9.60 29.96 1.34
C ASP A 227 -11.04 29.90 1.88
N SER A 228 -11.23 29.27 3.04
CA SER A 228 -12.48 29.34 3.81
C SER A 228 -12.22 29.21 5.31
N GLY A 229 -12.07 30.35 6.00
CA GLY A 229 -12.17 30.43 7.47
C GLY A 229 -10.86 30.69 8.25
N SER A 230 -10.92 30.46 9.57
CA SER A 230 -9.92 30.83 10.59
C SER A 230 -8.55 30.16 10.44
N GLN A 231 -8.40 29.12 9.60
CA GLN A 231 -7.13 28.46 9.31
C GLN A 231 -6.45 28.92 8.01
N ARG A 232 -6.79 30.13 7.55
CA ARG A 232 -6.35 30.77 6.31
C ARG A 232 -4.87 30.57 5.98
N ASN A 233 -3.99 31.04 6.86
CA ASN A 233 -2.56 31.06 6.63
C ASN A 233 -1.96 29.64 6.55
N SER A 234 -2.44 28.70 7.38
CA SER A 234 -1.95 27.32 7.38
C SER A 234 -2.34 26.58 6.10
N ASN A 235 -3.59 26.75 5.63
CA ASN A 235 -4.05 26.11 4.40
C ASN A 235 -3.31 26.62 3.17
N VAL A 236 -3.04 27.93 3.09
CA VAL A 236 -2.29 28.55 1.99
C VAL A 236 -0.86 27.99 1.92
N LEU A 237 -0.13 28.00 3.03
CA LEU A 237 1.25 27.48 3.09
C LEU A 237 1.30 26.00 2.70
N MET A 238 0.36 25.19 3.18
CA MET A 238 0.28 23.77 2.83
C MET A 238 -0.03 23.57 1.34
N ALA A 239 -0.93 24.37 0.75
CA ALA A 239 -1.24 24.30 -0.67
C ALA A 239 -0.01 24.63 -1.52
N GLU A 240 0.69 25.72 -1.21
CA GLU A 240 1.90 26.14 -1.91
C GLU A 240 3.00 25.08 -1.82
N PHE A 241 3.20 24.52 -0.63
CA PHE A 241 4.16 23.45 -0.39
C PHE A 241 3.84 22.21 -1.23
N LEU A 242 2.61 21.69 -1.19
CA LEU A 242 2.22 20.50 -1.95
C LEU A 242 2.28 20.75 -3.47
N LEU A 243 1.90 21.95 -3.93
CA LEU A 243 2.02 22.33 -5.33
C LEU A 243 3.48 22.43 -5.78
N ALA A 244 4.38 22.92 -4.92
CA ALA A 244 5.80 22.91 -5.20
C ALA A 244 6.31 21.47 -5.35
N LEU A 245 5.97 20.58 -4.41
CA LEU A 245 6.34 19.17 -4.50
C LEU A 245 5.88 18.53 -5.81
N LEU A 246 4.62 18.71 -6.19
CA LEU A 246 4.05 18.16 -7.43
C LEU A 246 4.63 18.77 -8.72
N LYS A 247 5.25 19.95 -8.66
CA LYS A 247 5.92 20.56 -9.82
C LYS A 247 7.32 19.99 -10.04
N TYR A 248 8.01 19.61 -8.97
CA TYR A 248 9.38 19.09 -9.02
C TYR A 248 9.45 17.56 -9.10
N SER A 249 8.32 16.88 -8.91
CA SER A 249 8.20 15.42 -9.06
C SER A 249 8.33 14.94 -10.48
#